data_AF-A0A1B6LIG3-F1
#
_entry.id   AF-A0A1B6LIG3-F1
#
_cell.length_a   1.000
_cell.length_b   1.000
_cell.length_c   1.000
_cell.angle_alpha   90.00
_cell.angle_beta   90.00
_cell.angle_gamma   90.00
#
_symmetry.space_group_name_H-M   'P 1'
#
loop_
_entity.id
_entity.type
_entity.pdbx_description
1 polymer ?
#
loop_
_entity_poly.entity_id
_entity_poly.type
_entity_poly.pdbx_seq_one_letter_code
_entity_poly.pdbx_strand_id
1 'polypeptide(L)'
;YEDLVARLEPVIMELERQGNVLVVSHQAVIRCLLAYFLDKSADELPYLNVPLHTVIKLTPVAYGCRVEHFKLGIDAVDTHRPKPPIPGFLEDRFKREKSSNRSAS
;
A
#
# COMPACT_ATOMS: atom_id res chain seq x y z
N TYR A 1 1.80 7.43 3.27
CA TYR A 1 2.15 6.03 2.94
C TYR A 1 3.64 5.79 3.07
N GLU A 2 4.49 6.72 2.65
CA GLU A 2 5.95 6.66 2.89
C GLU A 2 6.31 6.37 4.35
N ASP A 3 5.80 7.16 5.30
CA ASP A 3 6.00 6.91 6.75
C ASP A 3 5.46 5.55 7.23
N LEU A 4 4.44 5.01 6.54
CA LEU A 4 3.86 3.73 6.88
C LEU A 4 4.76 2.59 6.40
N VAL A 5 5.31 2.71 5.18
CA VAL A 5 6.28 1.75 4.62
C VAL A 5 7.52 1.67 5.50
N ALA A 6 8.12 2.81 5.86
CA ALA A 6 9.30 2.83 6.72
C ALA A 6 9.07 2.13 8.08
N ARG A 7 7.88 2.31 8.68
CA ARG A 7 7.55 1.63 9.95
C ARG A 7 7.23 0.13 9.78
N LEU A 8 6.91 -0.32 8.57
CA LEU A 8 6.58 -1.71 8.28
C LEU A 8 7.77 -2.55 7.85
N GLU A 9 8.94 -1.95 7.59
CA GLU A 9 10.16 -2.70 7.24
C GLU A 9 10.47 -3.85 8.21
N PRO A 10 10.46 -3.67 9.55
CA PRO A 10 10.74 -4.79 10.46
C PRO A 10 9.68 -5.90 10.41
N VAL A 11 8.43 -5.53 10.14
CA VAL A 11 7.32 -6.49 10.01
C VAL A 11 7.48 -7.32 8.75
N ILE A 12 7.85 -6.68 7.64
CA ILE A 12 8.11 -7.36 6.35
C ILE A 12 9.25 -8.36 6.51
N MET A 13 10.36 -7.96 7.12
CA MET A 13 11.50 -8.87 7.37
C MET A 13 11.09 -10.11 8.16
N GLU A 14 10.27 -9.93 9.21
CA GLU A 14 9.80 -11.06 10.01
C GLU A 14 8.81 -11.94 9.22
N LEU A 15 7.96 -11.36 8.37
CA LEU A 15 7.06 -12.13 7.50
C LEU A 15 7.83 -13.00 6.49
N GLU A 16 8.96 -12.53 5.95
CA GLU A 16 9.81 -13.33 5.06
C GLU A 16 10.53 -14.47 5.78
N ARG A 17 10.82 -14.29 7.08
CA ARG A 17 11.48 -15.30 7.91
C ARG A 17 10.53 -16.41 8.35
N GLN A 18 9.24 -16.10 8.45
CA GLN A 18 8.22 -17.01 8.97
C GLN A 18 7.56 -17.82 7.83
N GLY A 19 6.98 -18.97 8.21
CA GLY A 19 6.19 -19.80 7.29
C GLY A 19 4.74 -19.30 7.18
N ASN A 20 3.80 -20.06 7.74
CA ASN A 20 2.38 -19.70 7.70
C ASN A 20 2.06 -18.62 8.75
N VAL A 21 1.70 -17.42 8.29
CA VAL A 21 1.32 -16.29 9.15
C VAL A 21 -0.02 -15.71 8.72
N LEU A 22 -0.86 -15.33 9.70
CA LEU A 22 -2.07 -14.54 9.48
C LEU A 22 -1.87 -13.13 10.02
N VAL A 23 -1.98 -12.13 9.16
CA VAL A 23 -1.94 -10.71 9.54
C VAL A 23 -3.35 -10.12 9.51
N VAL A 24 -3.83 -9.67 10.67
CA VAL A 24 -5.08 -8.90 10.78
C VAL A 24 -4.72 -7.44 11.04
N SER A 25 -5.10 -6.55 10.13
CA SER A 25 -4.73 -5.14 10.20
C SER A 25 -5.72 -4.24 9.47
N HIS A 26 -5.33 -2.99 9.22
CA HIS A 26 -6.13 -1.97 8.57
C HIS A 26 -5.80 -1.87 7.08
N GLN A 27 -6.69 -1.25 6.29
CA GLN A 27 -6.54 -1.16 4.83
C GLN A 27 -5.22 -0.55 4.40
N ALA A 28 -4.80 0.58 4.97
CA ALA A 28 -3.54 1.23 4.58
C ALA A 28 -2.32 0.34 4.85
N VAL A 29 -2.32 -0.40 5.97
CA VAL A 29 -1.25 -1.33 6.34
C VAL A 29 -1.22 -2.51 5.37
N ILE A 30 -2.37 -3.10 5.09
CA ILE A 30 -2.48 -4.22 4.15
C ILE A 30 -2.06 -3.78 2.75
N ARG A 31 -2.40 -2.56 2.30
CA ARG A 31 -1.92 -2.00 1.03
C ARG A 31 -0.39 -1.94 0.96
N CYS A 32 0.28 -1.53 2.03
CA CYS A 32 1.75 -1.55 2.07
C CYS A 32 2.33 -2.96 1.97
N LEU A 33 1.74 -3.92 2.69
CA LEU A 33 2.18 -5.33 2.64
C LEU A 33 1.95 -5.93 1.24
N LEU A 34 0.79 -5.70 0.64
CA LEU A 34 0.48 -6.15 -0.72
C LEU A 34 1.38 -5.48 -1.75
N ALA A 35 1.66 -4.19 -1.61
CA ALA A 35 2.56 -3.49 -2.53
C ALA A 35 3.96 -4.09 -2.51
N TYR A 36 4.46 -4.47 -1.34
CA TYR A 36 5.74 -5.16 -1.21
C TYR A 36 5.73 -6.53 -1.91
N PHE A 37 4.80 -7.42 -1.55
CA PHE A 37 4.78 -8.80 -2.10
C PHE A 37 4.39 -8.89 -3.59
N LEU A 38 3.72 -7.86 -4.12
CA LEU A 38 3.24 -7.81 -5.51
C LEU A 38 4.00 -6.82 -6.38
N ASP A 39 5.12 -6.31 -5.88
CA ASP A 39 6.02 -5.35 -6.56
C ASP A 39 5.24 -4.16 -7.18
N LYS A 40 4.43 -3.49 -6.35
CA LYS A 40 3.61 -2.34 -6.77
C LYS A 40 4.33 -1.04 -6.50
N SER A 41 4.20 -0.13 -7.46
CA SER A 41 4.81 1.19 -7.37
C SER A 41 4.20 2.05 -6.25
N ALA A 42 4.94 3.06 -5.82
CA ALA A 42 4.47 4.05 -4.83
C ALA A 42 3.22 4.81 -5.30
N ASP A 43 3.01 4.94 -6.61
CA ASP A 43 1.83 5.56 -7.20
C ASP A 43 0.59 4.67 -7.15
N GLU A 44 0.76 3.35 -7.25
CA GLU A 44 -0.32 2.36 -7.17
C GLU A 44 -0.68 2.02 -5.72
N LEU A 45 0.31 1.96 -4.83
CA LEU A 45 0.17 1.53 -3.43
C LEU A 45 -1.04 2.14 -2.71
N PRO A 46 -1.28 3.47 -2.76
CA PRO A 46 -2.41 4.09 -2.06
C PRO A 46 -3.78 3.61 -2.54
N TYR A 47 -3.84 3.09 -3.76
CA TYR A 47 -5.05 2.73 -4.49
C TYR A 47 -5.21 1.22 -4.68
N LEU A 48 -4.39 0.39 -4.02
CA LEU A 48 -4.61 -1.05 -4.02
C LEU A 48 -5.94 -1.40 -3.35
N ASN A 49 -6.70 -2.30 -3.96
CA ASN A 49 -8.00 -2.70 -3.42
C ASN A 49 -7.83 -3.72 -2.27
N VAL A 50 -8.42 -3.40 -1.12
CA VAL A 50 -8.42 -4.24 0.08
C VAL A 50 -9.85 -4.27 0.60
N PRO A 51 -10.70 -5.19 0.07
CA PRO A 51 -12.08 -5.29 0.47
C PRO A 51 -12.23 -5.85 1.89
N LEU A 52 -13.26 -5.40 2.59
CA LEU A 52 -13.62 -5.97 3.90
C LEU A 52 -14.09 -7.43 3.77
N HIS A 53 -13.97 -8.18 4.87
CA HIS A 53 -14.41 -9.57 4.99
C HIS A 53 -13.86 -10.51 3.89
N THR A 54 -12.66 -10.21 3.40
CA THR A 54 -11.98 -11.00 2.37
C THR A 54 -10.61 -11.38 2.87
N VAL A 55 -10.31 -12.68 2.90
CA VAL A 55 -8.96 -13.18 3.17
C VAL A 55 -8.18 -13.13 1.87
N ILE A 56 -7.02 -12.48 1.90
CA ILE A 56 -6.10 -12.39 0.76
C ILE A 56 -4.94 -13.34 1.08
N LYS A 57 -4.89 -14.47 0.39
CA LYS A 57 -3.81 -15.45 0.52
C LYS A 57 -2.70 -15.11 -0.44
N LEU A 58 -1.50 -14.97 0.10
CA LEU A 58 -0.27 -14.77 -0.64
C LEU A 58 0.51 -16.08 -0.63
N THR A 59 0.88 -16.58 -1.81
CA THR A 59 1.74 -17.76 -1.95
C THR A 59 3.00 -17.36 -2.72
N PRO A 60 4.15 -17.22 -2.05
CA PRO A 60 5.42 -16.94 -2.70
C PRO A 60 5.76 -18.02 -3.74
N VAL A 61 6.20 -17.61 -4.93
CA VAL A 61 6.67 -18.47 -6.01
C VAL A 61 8.00 -17.94 -6.54
N ALA A 62 8.72 -18.72 -7.36
CA ALA A 62 10.07 -18.36 -7.81
C ALA A 62 10.19 -16.98 -8.49
N TYR A 63 9.11 -16.48 -9.11
CA TYR A 63 9.07 -15.20 -9.81
C TYR A 63 7.86 -14.35 -9.41
N GLY A 64 7.64 -14.20 -8.10
CA GLY A 64 6.63 -13.29 -7.56
C GLY A 64 5.75 -13.95 -6.52
N CYS A 65 4.50 -13.51 -6.44
CA CYS A 65 3.56 -13.98 -5.44
C CYS A 65 2.18 -14.24 -6.06
N ARG A 66 1.64 -15.45 -5.87
CA ARG A 66 0.27 -15.76 -6.28
C ARG A 66 -0.69 -15.22 -5.23
N VAL A 67 -1.74 -14.55 -5.70
CA VAL A 67 -2.79 -13.95 -4.87
C VAL A 67 -4.10 -14.68 -5.09
N GLU A 68 -4.75 -15.06 -4.00
CA GLU A 68 -6.08 -15.66 -4.01
C GLU A 68 -6.98 -14.91 -3.02
N HIS A 69 -8.22 -14.60 -3.41
CA HIS A 69 -9.18 -13.87 -2.58
C HIS A 69 -10.31 -14.78 -2.13
N PHE A 70 -10.56 -14.85 -0.83
CA PHE A 70 -11.63 -15.65 -0.23
C PHE A 70 -12.59 -14.73 0.52
N LYS A 71 -13.76 -14.46 -0.07
CA LYS A 71 -14.82 -13.65 0.56
C LYS A 71 -15.57 -14.51 1.59
N LEU A 72 -15.71 -14.01 2.82
CA LEU A 72 -16.26 -14.77 3.94
C LEU A 72 -17.80 -14.84 3.99
N GLY A 73 -18.49 -14.45 2.91
CA GLY A 73 -19.96 -14.49 2.83
C GLY A 73 -20.69 -13.52 3.78
N ILE A 74 -19.98 -12.57 4.39
CA ILE A 74 -20.54 -11.55 5.28
C ILE A 74 -20.49 -10.21 4.55
N ASP A 75 -21.63 -9.53 4.45
CA ASP A 75 -21.72 -8.23 3.80
C ASP A 75 -20.95 -7.14 4.58
N ALA A 76 -20.41 -6.18 3.85
CA ALA A 76 -19.67 -5.05 4.38
C ALA A 76 -19.77 -3.86 3.45
N VAL A 77 -19.55 -2.67 4.01
CA VAL A 77 -19.42 -1.43 3.24
C VAL A 77 -18.15 -1.46 2.38
N ASP A 78 -18.20 -0.83 1.22
CA ASP A 78 -16.99 -0.56 0.42
C ASP A 78 -16.34 0.74 0.91
N THR A 79 -15.06 0.63 1.28
CA THR A 79 -14.24 1.76 1.72
C THR A 79 -13.12 2.07 0.72
N HIS A 80 -13.12 1.42 -0.44
CA HIS A 80 -12.19 1.74 -1.52
C HIS A 80 -12.54 3.09 -2.16
N ARG A 81 -11.51 3.91 -2.39
CA ARG A 81 -11.64 5.18 -3.12
C ARG A 81 -10.64 5.18 -4.27
N PRO A 82 -11.09 5.20 -5.53
CA PRO A 82 -10.21 5.17 -6.68
C PRO A 82 -9.43 6.48 -6.82
N LYS A 83 -8.33 6.44 -7.58
CA LYS A 83 -7.57 7.63 -7.94
C LYS A 83 -8.47 8.58 -8.76
N PRO A 84 -8.63 9.84 -8.34
CA PRO A 84 -9.45 10.78 -9.10
C PRO A 84 -8.82 11.03 -10.48
N PRO A 85 -9.62 11.20 -11.55
CA PRO A 85 -9.11 11.44 -12.90
C PRO A 85 -8.40 12.80 -13.02
N ILE A 86 -8.81 13.77 -12.21
CA ILE A 86 -8.23 15.11 -12.16
C ILE A 86 -7.48 15.22 -10.83
N PRO A 87 -6.14 15.42 -10.84
CA PRO A 87 -5.39 15.69 -9.63
C PRO A 87 -5.95 16.91 -8.91
N GLY A 88 -6.04 16.86 -7.58
CA GLY A 88 -6.35 18.05 -6.79
C GLY A 88 -5.30 19.13 -7.06
N PHE A 89 -5.74 20.39 -7.21
CA PHE A 89 -4.81 21.50 -7.29
C PHE A 89 -4.42 21.90 -5.86
N LEU A 90 -3.12 22.08 -5.64
CA LEU A 90 -2.65 22.77 -4.43
C LEU A 90 -2.67 24.26 -4.73
N GLU A 91 -3.48 25.03 -4.00
CA GLU A 91 -3.49 26.48 -4.13
C GLU A 91 -2.07 27.03 -3.91
N ASP A 92 -1.71 28.08 -4.65
CA ASP A 92 -0.34 28.61 -4.66
C ASP A 92 0.13 29.03 -3.26
N ARG A 93 -0.79 29.50 -2.40
CA ARG A 93 -0.49 29.83 -0.99
C ARG A 93 0.03 28.66 -0.15
N PHE A 94 -0.24 27.42 -0.56
CA PHE A 94 0.22 26.20 0.12
C PHE A 94 1.41 25.54 -0.60
N LYS A 95 1.81 26.03 -1.77
CA LYS A 95 3.04 25.58 -2.42
C LYS A 95 4.20 26.15 -1.61
N ARG A 96 5.00 25.26 -0.99
CA ARG A 96 6.27 25.65 -0.39
C ARG A 96 7.12 26.34 -1.46
N GLU A 97 7.58 27.57 -1.20
CA GLU A 97 8.56 28.23 -2.06
C GLU A 97 9.76 27.28 -2.22
N LYS A 98 10.03 26.83 -3.45
CA LYS A 98 11.31 26.20 -3.74
C LYS A 98 12.35 27.28 -3.51
N SER A 99 13.20 27.10 -2.50
CA SER A 99 14.40 27.89 -2.30
C SER A 99 15.31 27.73 -3.52
N SER A 100 15.05 28.55 -4.53
CA SER A 100 15.95 28.83 -5.63
C SER A 100 17.13 29.62 -5.09
N ASN A 101 18.12 28.93 -4.54
CA ASN A 101 19.50 29.45 -4.53
C ASN A 101 20.53 28.34 -4.25
N ARG A 102 21.01 27.69 -5.31
CA ARG A 102 22.41 27.25 -5.44
C ARG A 102 22.83 27.36 -6.89
N SER A 103 23.08 28.59 -7.33
CA SER A 103 24.03 28.88 -8.40
C SER A 103 25.05 29.87 -7.83
N ALA A 104 26.21 29.36 -7.41
CA ALA A 104 27.48 30.10 -7.41
C ALA A 104 28.63 29.16 -7.01
N SER A 105 29.57 29.01 -7.94
CA SER A 105 30.93 28.45 -7.83
C SER A 105 31.08 26.93 -7.85
#